data_AF-A0A2S4L191-F1
#
_entry.id   AF-A0A2S4L191-F1
#
_cell.length_a   1.000
_cell.length_b   1.000
_cell.length_c   1.000
_cell.angle_alpha   90.00
_cell.angle_beta   90.00
_cell.angle_gamma   90.00
#
_symmetry.space_group_name_H-M   'P 1'
#
loop_
_entity.id
_entity.type
_entity.pdbx_description
1 polymer ?
#
loop_
_entity_poly.entity_id
_entity_poly.type
_entity_poly.pdbx_seq_one_letter_code
_entity_poly.pdbx_strand_id
1 'polypeptide(L)'
;MMDPGDGTAPLDESFTETVDFFGRTYQKYALTNGVYFAPIDEDEIAHLELMHSVLSRVFDDRIIFPPVGSPRRILDCGCGAGDWAVDAAGRFPDCEVLGIDASPHMVPEDPPNNLEIQIDDLNGRFTFPSDHFDVVNSQLMAGGIHANRWGSYVRDIFRVLKPGGWCQMVEIYFNAQSDNGTLQRGELP
;
A
#
# COMPACT_ATOMS: atom_id res chain seq x y z
N MET A 1 -25.38 18.13 -19.12
CA MET A 1 -24.24 18.26 -18.20
C MET A 1 -24.21 17.01 -17.37
N MET A 2 -23.14 16.22 -17.42
CA MET A 2 -22.97 15.03 -16.59
C MET A 2 -22.87 15.48 -15.13
N ASP A 3 -23.63 14.81 -14.27
CA ASP A 3 -23.38 14.73 -12.84
C ASP A 3 -22.14 13.81 -12.67
N PRO A 4 -21.00 14.30 -12.16
CA PRO A 4 -19.81 13.50 -11.94
C PRO A 4 -20.02 12.70 -10.66
N GLY A 5 -20.88 11.67 -10.75
CA GLY A 5 -21.06 10.70 -9.69
C GLY A 5 -19.71 10.14 -9.27
N ASP A 6 -19.51 10.09 -7.96
CA ASP A 6 -18.54 9.30 -7.23
C ASP A 6 -17.92 8.19 -8.10
N GLY A 7 -16.65 8.37 -8.46
CA GLY A 7 -15.94 7.53 -9.43
C GLY A 7 -15.62 6.12 -8.93
N THR A 8 -16.20 5.72 -7.80
CA THR A 8 -16.09 4.39 -7.23
C THR A 8 -17.19 3.49 -7.80
N ALA A 9 -16.80 2.29 -8.22
CA ALA A 9 -17.73 1.25 -8.64
C ALA A 9 -18.00 0.32 -7.44
N PRO A 10 -19.13 -0.42 -7.43
CA PRO A 10 -19.32 -1.50 -6.48
C PRO A 10 -18.14 -2.47 -6.51
N LEU A 11 -17.74 -2.96 -5.33
CA LEU A 11 -16.66 -3.95 -5.21
C LEU A 11 -16.95 -5.15 -6.11
N ASP A 12 -16.01 -5.49 -6.98
CA ASP A 12 -16.07 -6.70 -7.78
C ASP A 12 -15.89 -7.92 -6.85
N GLU A 13 -16.85 -8.84 -6.89
CA GLU A 13 -16.87 -10.04 -6.04
C GLU A 13 -15.61 -10.90 -6.19
N SER A 14 -14.88 -10.81 -7.31
CA SER A 14 -13.62 -11.52 -7.47
C SER A 14 -12.57 -11.14 -6.42
N PHE A 15 -12.59 -9.92 -5.88
CA PHE A 15 -11.69 -9.49 -4.81
C PHE A 15 -12.05 -10.10 -3.45
N THR A 16 -13.27 -10.60 -3.25
CA THR A 16 -13.68 -11.25 -1.99
C THR A 16 -13.46 -12.76 -1.99
N GLU A 17 -13.15 -13.35 -3.15
CA GLU A 17 -12.87 -14.78 -3.23
C GLU A 17 -11.54 -15.15 -2.53
N THR A 18 -11.60 -16.19 -1.70
CA THR A 18 -10.44 -16.71 -0.98
C THR A 18 -10.18 -18.19 -1.30
N VAL A 19 -8.95 -18.64 -1.01
CA VAL A 19 -8.53 -20.04 -1.06
C VAL A 19 -7.72 -20.35 0.20
N ASP A 20 -8.05 -21.46 0.84
CA ASP A 20 -7.26 -21.99 1.95
C ASP A 20 -6.19 -22.96 1.44
N PHE A 21 -4.95 -22.75 1.87
CA PHE A 21 -3.83 -23.61 1.52
C PHE A 21 -2.89 -23.77 2.72
N PHE A 22 -2.61 -25.02 3.12
CA PHE A 22 -1.81 -25.36 4.30
C PHE A 22 -2.19 -24.62 5.59
N GLY A 23 -3.50 -24.37 5.80
CA GLY A 23 -4.00 -23.72 7.02
C GLY A 23 -3.82 -22.20 7.05
N ARG A 24 -3.48 -21.58 5.92
CA ARG A 24 -3.47 -20.13 5.72
C ARG A 24 -4.50 -19.75 4.66
N THR A 25 -5.08 -18.58 4.78
CA THR A 25 -6.10 -18.08 3.84
C THR A 25 -5.46 -17.06 2.90
N TYR A 26 -5.69 -17.20 1.61
CA TYR A 26 -5.14 -16.34 0.55
C TYR A 26 -6.26 -15.72 -0.29
N GLN A 27 -6.04 -14.51 -0.81
CA GLN A 27 -6.95 -13.92 -1.77
C GLN A 27 -6.75 -14.58 -3.15
N LYS A 28 -7.82 -15.14 -3.72
CA LYS A 28 -7.77 -15.86 -4.99
C LYS A 28 -7.44 -14.94 -6.17
N TYR A 29 -7.95 -13.70 -6.17
CA TYR A 29 -7.63 -12.69 -7.18
C TYR A 29 -6.13 -12.41 -7.22
N ALA A 30 -5.51 -12.14 -6.06
CA ALA A 30 -4.08 -11.82 -5.98
C ALA A 30 -3.21 -12.98 -6.48
N LEU A 31 -3.53 -14.22 -6.11
CA LEU A 31 -2.83 -15.41 -6.61
C LEU A 31 -2.96 -15.58 -8.12
N THR A 32 -4.16 -15.35 -8.66
CA THR A 32 -4.45 -15.55 -10.10
C THR A 32 -3.76 -14.50 -10.97
N ASN A 33 -3.69 -13.26 -10.48
CA ASN A 33 -3.13 -12.12 -11.22
C ASN A 33 -1.65 -11.85 -10.89
N GLY A 34 -1.08 -12.55 -9.90
CA GLY A 34 0.31 -12.38 -9.48
C GLY A 34 0.58 -11.11 -8.66
N VAL A 35 -0.46 -10.56 -8.04
CA VAL A 35 -0.40 -9.29 -7.29
C VAL A 35 0.30 -9.49 -5.95
N TYR A 36 -0.17 -10.43 -5.12
CA TYR A 36 0.35 -10.68 -3.77
C TYR A 36 0.24 -12.16 -3.44
N PHE A 37 1.32 -12.74 -2.94
CA PHE A 37 1.42 -14.19 -2.65
C PHE A 37 1.40 -14.52 -1.16
N ALA A 38 1.26 -13.53 -0.28
CA ALA A 38 1.15 -13.78 1.15
C ALA A 38 -0.31 -14.07 1.55
N PRO A 39 -0.52 -14.67 2.74
CA PRO A 39 -1.85 -14.84 3.32
C PRO A 39 -2.54 -13.50 3.57
N ILE A 40 -3.82 -13.55 3.94
CA ILE A 40 -4.68 -12.40 4.32
C ILE A 40 -5.46 -12.70 5.61
N ASP A 41 -4.96 -13.63 6.41
CA ASP A 41 -5.56 -14.08 7.67
C ASP A 41 -5.04 -13.26 8.87
N GLU A 42 -5.61 -13.52 10.05
CA GLU A 42 -5.28 -12.82 11.31
C GLU A 42 -3.77 -12.88 11.64
N ASP A 43 -3.11 -13.99 11.31
CA ASP A 43 -1.67 -14.15 11.50
C ASP A 43 -0.86 -13.18 10.62
N GLU A 44 -1.28 -12.95 9.37
CA GLU A 44 -0.64 -11.95 8.51
C GLU A 44 -0.97 -10.52 8.94
N ILE A 45 -2.21 -10.25 9.36
CA ILE A 45 -2.58 -8.94 9.92
C ILE A 45 -1.66 -8.60 11.10
N ALA A 46 -1.49 -9.52 12.06
CA ALA A 46 -0.60 -9.33 13.21
C ALA A 46 0.88 -9.15 12.79
N HIS A 47 1.31 -9.78 11.69
CA HIS A 47 2.64 -9.59 11.14
C HIS A 47 2.81 -8.19 10.53
N LEU A 48 1.83 -7.67 9.79
CA LEU A 48 1.83 -6.31 9.25
C LEU A 48 1.82 -5.25 10.35
N GLU A 49 1.01 -5.42 11.40
CA GLU A 49 0.99 -4.56 12.60
C GLU A 49 2.37 -4.50 13.27
N LEU A 50 3.02 -5.67 13.42
CA LEU A 50 4.38 -5.74 13.97
C LEU A 50 5.39 -5.00 13.09
N MET A 51 5.30 -5.17 11.77
CA MET A 51 6.16 -4.47 10.81
C MET A 51 5.97 -2.95 10.89
N HIS A 52 4.74 -2.45 10.98
CA HIS A 52 4.45 -1.04 11.20
C HIS A 52 5.06 -0.52 12.51
N SER A 53 4.94 -1.29 13.60
CA SER A 53 5.56 -0.94 14.89
C SER A 53 7.08 -0.86 14.82
N VAL A 54 7.72 -1.80 14.12
CA VAL A 54 9.17 -1.81 13.91
C VAL A 54 9.60 -0.58 13.10
N LEU A 55 8.93 -0.30 11.99
CA LEU A 55 9.26 0.84 11.14
C LEU A 55 9.04 2.17 11.86
N SER A 56 7.95 2.31 12.61
CA SER A 56 7.67 3.48 13.44
C SER A 56 8.82 3.76 14.41
N ARG A 57 9.35 2.74 15.09
CA ARG A 57 10.52 2.88 15.98
C ARG A 57 11.80 3.23 15.23
N VAL A 58 12.06 2.61 14.08
CA VAL A 58 13.23 2.92 13.25
C VAL A 58 13.21 4.38 12.79
N PHE A 59 12.02 4.94 12.59
CA PHE A 59 11.83 6.30 12.13
C PHE A 59 11.52 7.32 13.24
N ASP A 60 11.77 6.99 14.51
CA ASP A 60 11.50 7.85 15.66
C ASP A 60 10.06 8.40 15.67
N ASP A 61 9.11 7.50 15.41
CA ASP A 61 7.68 7.78 15.28
C ASP A 61 7.35 8.84 14.21
N ARG A 62 8.18 9.04 13.19
CA ARG A 62 7.87 9.95 12.07
C ARG A 62 7.06 9.21 10.99
N ILE A 63 5.84 9.70 10.72
CA ILE A 63 4.96 9.12 9.69
C ILE A 63 5.25 9.66 8.27
N ILE A 64 5.59 10.95 8.17
CA ILE A 64 5.97 11.65 6.94
C ILE A 64 7.39 12.18 7.12
N PHE A 65 8.31 11.76 6.24
CA PHE A 65 9.69 12.22 6.23
C PHE A 65 9.93 13.58 5.58
N PRO A 66 9.32 13.91 4.42
CA PRO A 66 9.49 15.23 3.82
C PRO A 66 8.90 16.33 4.71
N PRO A 67 9.35 17.59 4.54
CA PRO A 67 8.92 18.71 5.38
C PRO A 67 7.52 19.21 4.98
N VAL A 68 6.51 18.36 5.13
CA VAL A 68 5.10 18.66 4.84
C VAL A 68 4.41 19.03 6.14
N GLY A 69 4.00 20.30 6.27
CA GLY A 69 3.40 20.80 7.51
C GLY A 69 1.93 20.40 7.69
N SER A 70 1.10 20.68 6.68
CA SER A 70 -0.35 20.44 6.73
C SER A 70 -0.81 19.89 5.37
N PRO A 71 -0.59 18.59 5.10
CA PRO A 71 -1.13 17.97 3.90
C PRO A 71 -2.66 18.05 3.94
N ARG A 72 -3.30 18.24 2.77
CA ARG A 72 -4.76 18.15 2.66
C ARG A 72 -5.22 16.81 2.11
N ARG A 73 -4.39 16.16 1.29
CA ARG A 73 -4.66 14.86 0.67
C ARG A 73 -3.44 13.96 0.68
N ILE A 74 -3.61 12.78 1.24
CA ILE A 74 -2.61 11.71 1.28
C ILE A 74 -3.18 10.49 0.54
N LEU A 75 -2.37 9.87 -0.30
CA LEU A 75 -2.62 8.53 -0.84
C LEU A 75 -1.65 7.55 -0.19
N ASP A 76 -2.17 6.47 0.38
CA ASP A 76 -1.40 5.33 0.87
C ASP A 76 -1.56 4.12 -0.06
N CYS A 77 -0.49 3.74 -0.73
CA CYS A 77 -0.49 2.66 -1.71
C CYS A 77 -0.14 1.31 -1.06
N GLY A 78 -1.07 0.35 -1.13
CA GLY A 78 -0.95 -0.97 -0.51
C GLY A 78 -1.06 -0.88 1.00
N CYS A 79 -2.16 -0.28 1.47
CA CYS A 79 -2.32 0.03 2.88
C CYS A 79 -2.45 -1.21 3.79
N GLY A 80 -2.68 -2.41 3.25
CA GLY A 80 -2.73 -3.65 4.01
C GLY A 80 -3.79 -3.60 5.12
N ALA A 81 -3.34 -3.81 6.36
CA ALA A 81 -4.17 -3.69 7.57
C ALA A 81 -4.56 -2.23 7.92
N GLY A 82 -3.96 -1.25 7.25
CA GLY A 82 -4.32 0.16 7.34
C GLY A 82 -3.59 0.95 8.42
N ASP A 83 -2.69 0.35 9.20
CA ASP A 83 -2.02 0.99 10.35
C ASP A 83 -1.37 2.34 10.00
N TRP A 84 -0.62 2.39 8.90
CA TRP A 84 0.04 3.64 8.46
C TRP A 84 -0.99 4.72 8.12
N ALA A 85 -2.05 4.34 7.40
CA ALA A 85 -3.12 5.25 6.99
C ALA A 85 -3.92 5.76 8.20
N VAL A 86 -4.19 4.90 9.19
CA VAL A 86 -4.83 5.25 10.47
C VAL A 86 -3.97 6.24 11.25
N ASP A 87 -2.66 5.98 11.36
CA ASP A 87 -1.73 6.89 12.04
C ASP A 87 -1.62 8.25 11.33
N ALA A 88 -1.59 8.25 10.00
CA ALA A 88 -1.59 9.48 9.21
C ALA A 88 -2.88 10.28 9.43
N ALA A 89 -4.03 9.62 9.39
CA ALA A 89 -5.34 10.24 9.61
C ALA A 89 -5.46 10.84 11.02
N GLY A 90 -4.96 10.15 12.04
CA GLY A 90 -4.94 10.63 13.43
C GLY A 90 -4.01 11.82 13.67
N ARG A 91 -2.87 11.89 12.96
CA ARG A 91 -1.90 13.01 13.07
C ARG A 91 -2.33 14.25 12.28
N PHE A 92 -3.09 14.07 11.20
CA PHE A 92 -3.53 15.13 10.32
C PHE A 92 -5.06 15.13 10.20
N PRO A 93 -5.79 15.61 11.24
CA PRO A 93 -7.25 15.53 11.28
C PRO A 93 -7.96 16.34 10.18
N ASP A 94 -7.30 17.35 9.61
CA ASP A 94 -7.79 18.16 8.50
C ASP A 94 -7.37 17.61 7.12
N CYS A 95 -6.72 16.45 7.07
CA CYS A 95 -6.27 15.79 5.84
C CYS A 95 -7.23 14.65 5.46
N GLU A 96 -7.63 14.60 4.19
CA GLU A 96 -8.25 13.43 3.58
C GLU A 96 -7.15 12.39 3.31
N VAL A 97 -7.25 11.21 3.93
CA VAL A 97 -6.36 10.07 3.70
C VAL A 97 -7.12 9.04 2.88
N LEU A 98 -6.53 8.60 1.78
CA LEU A 98 -7.05 7.51 0.96
C LEU A 98 -6.06 6.35 1.00
N GLY A 99 -6.47 5.22 1.57
CA GLY A 99 -5.76 3.95 1.45
C GLY A 99 -6.24 3.15 0.24
N ILE A 100 -5.32 2.46 -0.43
CA ILE A 100 -5.66 1.50 -1.48
C ILE A 100 -5.03 0.17 -1.16
N ASP A 101 -5.79 -0.91 -1.25
CA ASP A 101 -5.26 -2.27 -1.23
C ASP A 101 -6.05 -3.17 -2.19
N ALA A 102 -5.44 -4.26 -2.66
CA ALA A 102 -6.15 -5.23 -3.47
C ALA A 102 -7.08 -6.12 -2.62
N SER A 103 -6.80 -6.27 -1.32
CA SER A 103 -7.57 -7.16 -0.44
C SER A 103 -8.58 -6.38 0.41
N PRO A 104 -9.88 -6.72 0.34
CA PRO A 104 -10.89 -6.17 1.24
C PRO A 104 -10.84 -6.77 2.66
N HIS A 105 -10.06 -7.83 2.88
CA HIS A 105 -10.12 -8.64 4.11
C HIS A 105 -9.34 -8.06 5.28
N MET A 106 -8.41 -7.15 5.01
CA MET A 106 -7.54 -6.54 6.02
C MET A 106 -8.00 -5.13 6.39
N VAL A 107 -9.12 -4.66 5.82
CA VAL A 107 -9.65 -3.32 6.09
C VAL A 107 -10.08 -3.22 7.56
N PRO A 108 -9.66 -2.19 8.30
CA PRO A 108 -10.07 -1.98 9.68
C PRO A 108 -11.58 -1.76 9.79
N GLU A 109 -12.20 -2.31 10.85
CA GLU A 109 -13.66 -2.26 11.03
C GLU A 109 -14.21 -0.83 11.29
N ASP A 110 -13.41 0.04 11.92
CA ASP A 110 -13.79 1.41 12.30
C ASP A 110 -12.66 2.40 11.97
N PRO A 111 -12.45 2.73 10.69
CA PRO A 111 -11.42 3.68 10.29
C PRO A 111 -11.78 5.11 10.75
N PRO A 112 -10.78 5.99 11.00
CA PRO A 112 -11.03 7.40 11.26
C PRO A 112 -11.91 8.07 10.19
N ASN A 113 -12.74 9.05 10.57
CA ASN A 113 -13.69 9.71 9.65
C ASN A 113 -13.04 10.39 8.44
N ASN A 114 -11.74 10.69 8.51
CA ASN A 114 -10.96 11.30 7.43
C ASN A 114 -10.09 10.27 6.67
N LEU A 115 -10.28 8.97 6.92
CA LEU A 115 -9.68 7.87 6.19
C LEU A 115 -10.75 7.15 5.36
N GLU A 116 -10.53 7.09 4.05
CA GLU A 116 -11.25 6.22 3.14
C GLU A 116 -10.32 5.10 2.67
N ILE A 117 -10.83 3.87 2.52
CA ILE A 117 -10.08 2.76 1.95
C ILE A 117 -10.81 2.25 0.72
N GLN A 118 -10.12 2.21 -0.42
CA GLN A 118 -10.62 1.72 -1.69
C GLN A 118 -9.91 0.43 -2.08
N ILE A 119 -10.67 -0.47 -2.71
CA ILE A 119 -10.12 -1.73 -3.23
C ILE A 119 -9.73 -1.53 -4.69
N ASP A 120 -8.43 -1.59 -4.98
CA ASP A 120 -7.90 -1.44 -6.34
C ASP A 120 -6.55 -2.14 -6.49
N ASP A 121 -6.25 -2.60 -7.70
CA ASP A 121 -4.95 -3.21 -8.05
C ASP A 121 -3.99 -2.16 -8.60
N LEU A 122 -2.93 -1.87 -7.85
CA LEU A 122 -1.89 -0.91 -8.23
C LEU A 122 -1.04 -1.36 -9.44
N ASN A 123 -1.20 -2.61 -9.91
CA ASN A 123 -0.67 -3.07 -11.20
C ASN A 123 -1.46 -2.54 -12.40
N GLY A 124 -2.68 -2.04 -12.17
CA GLY A 124 -3.42 -1.18 -13.09
C GLY A 124 -2.92 0.27 -13.08
N ARG A 125 -3.36 1.07 -14.06
CA ARG A 125 -3.06 2.52 -14.10
C ARG A 125 -3.92 3.23 -13.06
N PHE A 126 -3.32 4.15 -12.30
CA PHE A 126 -4.07 4.96 -11.33
C PHE A 126 -5.24 5.70 -11.99
N THR A 127 -6.42 5.58 -11.39
CA THR A 127 -7.67 6.20 -11.84
C THR A 127 -7.84 7.63 -11.31
N PHE A 128 -6.94 8.09 -10.44
CA PHE A 128 -6.99 9.43 -9.86
C PHE A 128 -6.65 10.56 -10.86
N PRO A 129 -7.20 11.77 -10.64
CA PRO A 129 -6.81 12.97 -11.37
C PRO A 129 -5.31 13.28 -11.23
N SER A 130 -4.76 13.99 -12.19
CA SER A 130 -3.42 14.58 -12.04
C SER A 130 -3.44 15.68 -10.98
N ASP A 131 -2.28 15.96 -10.36
CA ASP A 131 -2.10 17.06 -9.42
C ASP A 131 -3.10 17.04 -8.23
N HIS A 132 -3.37 15.86 -7.69
CA HIS A 132 -4.44 15.64 -6.71
C HIS A 132 -3.95 15.50 -5.26
N PHE A 133 -2.85 14.78 -5.04
CA PHE A 133 -2.34 14.45 -3.71
C PHE A 133 -1.17 15.36 -3.31
N ASP A 134 -1.10 15.73 -2.03
CA ASP A 134 0.05 16.45 -1.45
C ASP A 134 1.19 15.46 -1.13
N VAL A 135 0.82 14.25 -0.67
CA VAL A 135 1.74 13.17 -0.38
C VAL A 135 1.21 11.85 -0.94
N VAL A 136 2.11 11.04 -1.50
CA VAL A 136 1.87 9.63 -1.83
C VAL A 136 2.85 8.79 -1.03
N ASN A 137 2.35 7.93 -0.16
CA ASN A 137 3.09 6.92 0.57
C ASN A 137 3.07 5.59 -0.20
N SER A 138 4.22 4.92 -0.25
CA SER A 138 4.38 3.57 -0.79
C SER A 138 5.35 2.83 0.13
N GLN A 139 4.86 1.82 0.84
CA GLN A 139 5.64 1.13 1.85
C GLN A 139 5.53 -0.37 1.65
N LEU A 140 6.67 -1.07 1.54
CA LEU A 140 6.78 -2.52 1.38
C LEU A 140 6.04 -3.08 0.15
N MET A 141 5.98 -2.32 -0.94
CA MET A 141 5.28 -2.66 -2.19
C MET A 141 6.10 -3.54 -3.13
N ALA A 142 7.37 -3.82 -2.83
CA ALA A 142 8.23 -4.75 -3.58
C ALA A 142 7.56 -6.09 -3.93
N GLY A 143 6.78 -6.65 -2.99
CA GLY A 143 6.06 -7.91 -3.17
C GLY A 143 4.70 -7.79 -3.88
N GLY A 144 4.16 -6.57 -4.00
CA GLY A 144 2.83 -6.26 -4.54
C GLY A 144 2.79 -5.73 -5.98
N ILE A 145 3.93 -5.24 -6.48
CA ILE A 145 4.04 -4.59 -7.79
C ILE A 145 4.88 -5.44 -8.75
N HIS A 146 4.31 -5.77 -9.90
CA HIS A 146 4.98 -6.53 -10.95
C HIS A 146 6.29 -5.88 -11.38
N ALA A 147 7.32 -6.70 -11.65
CA ALA A 147 8.65 -6.21 -12.03
C ALA A 147 8.65 -5.26 -13.24
N ASN A 148 7.75 -5.49 -14.20
CA ASN A 148 7.58 -4.64 -15.39
C ASN A 148 6.72 -3.38 -15.16
N ARG A 149 6.04 -3.28 -14.02
CA ARG A 149 5.10 -2.20 -13.66
C ARG A 149 5.78 -1.04 -12.94
N TRP A 150 6.86 -1.26 -12.19
CA TRP A 150 7.56 -0.24 -11.40
C TRP A 150 7.78 1.09 -12.12
N GLY A 151 8.28 1.05 -13.35
CA GLY A 151 8.55 2.26 -14.12
C GLY A 151 7.29 3.06 -14.45
N SER A 152 6.16 2.40 -14.70
CA SER A 152 4.87 3.10 -14.90
C SER A 152 4.19 3.43 -13.57
N TYR A 153 4.44 2.68 -12.50
CA TYR A 153 3.85 2.91 -11.17
C TYR A 153 4.37 4.23 -10.60
N VAL A 154 5.68 4.43 -10.65
CA VAL A 154 6.32 5.71 -10.28
C VAL A 154 5.83 6.86 -11.17
N ARG A 155 5.58 6.62 -12.46
CA ARG A 155 4.99 7.64 -13.35
C ARG A 155 3.57 8.01 -12.96
N ASP A 156 2.77 7.05 -12.52
CA ASP A 156 1.42 7.32 -12.02
C ASP A 156 1.47 8.11 -10.71
N ILE A 157 2.32 7.73 -9.76
CA ILE A 157 2.55 8.48 -8.53
C ILE A 157 2.93 9.94 -8.85
N PHE A 158 3.91 10.14 -9.74
CA PHE A 158 4.35 11.48 -10.14
C PHE A 158 3.21 12.29 -10.75
N ARG A 159 2.37 11.67 -11.59
CA ARG A 159 1.25 12.33 -12.25
C ARG A 159 0.18 12.79 -11.25
N VAL A 160 -0.14 11.96 -10.25
CA VAL A 160 -1.21 12.26 -9.29
C VAL A 160 -0.76 13.18 -8.16
N LEU A 161 0.54 13.39 -7.99
CA LEU A 161 1.10 14.39 -7.08
C LEU A 161 0.90 15.81 -7.61
N LYS A 162 0.52 16.73 -6.73
CA LYS A 162 0.55 18.17 -7.02
C LYS A 162 1.97 18.65 -7.33
N PRO A 163 2.13 19.77 -8.05
CA PRO A 163 3.43 20.44 -8.14
C PRO A 163 3.95 20.78 -6.74
N GLY A 164 5.14 20.26 -6.40
CA GLY A 164 5.74 20.39 -5.06
C GLY A 164 5.25 19.38 -4.01
N GLY A 165 4.38 18.45 -4.39
CA GLY A 165 4.01 17.30 -3.58
C GLY A 165 5.14 16.28 -3.46
N TRP A 166 5.00 15.35 -2.52
CA TRP A 166 6.04 14.38 -2.18
C TRP A 166 5.61 12.94 -2.36
N CYS A 167 6.46 12.15 -3.00
CA CYS A 167 6.41 10.70 -2.85
C CYS A 167 7.39 10.30 -1.73
N GLN A 168 6.95 9.48 -0.79
CA GLN A 168 7.85 8.75 0.10
C GLN A 168 7.72 7.25 -0.18
N MET A 169 8.87 6.58 -0.31
CA MET A 169 8.94 5.15 -0.60
C MET A 169 9.83 4.48 0.44
N VAL A 170 9.33 3.45 1.10
CA VAL A 170 10.07 2.63 2.07
C VAL A 170 10.02 1.19 1.61
N GLU A 171 11.18 0.62 1.30
CA GLU A 171 11.30 -0.77 0.84
C GLU A 171 12.38 -1.49 1.61
N ILE A 172 12.19 -2.79 1.81
CA ILE A 172 13.24 -3.68 2.30
C ILE A 172 14.13 -4.05 1.11
N TYR A 173 15.44 -3.92 1.30
CA TYR A 173 16.39 -4.40 0.31
C TYR A 173 16.48 -5.93 0.38
N PHE A 174 15.79 -6.63 -0.54
CA PHE A 174 15.75 -8.10 -0.64
C PHE A 174 17.07 -8.72 -1.15
N ASN A 175 18.21 -8.27 -0.63
CA ASN A 175 19.49 -8.87 -0.96
C ASN A 175 19.88 -9.86 0.14
N ALA A 176 19.68 -11.15 -0.14
CA ALA A 176 20.18 -12.22 0.72
C ALA A 176 21.71 -12.28 0.59
N GLN A 177 22.40 -11.77 1.62
CA GLN A 177 23.85 -11.85 1.74
C GLN A 177 24.21 -12.49 3.08
N SER A 178 25.28 -13.29 3.10
CA SER A 178 25.94 -13.62 4.36
C SER A 178 26.58 -12.37 4.95
N ASP A 179 26.51 -12.24 6.27
CA ASP A 179 27.19 -11.21 7.07
C ASP A 179 28.70 -11.06 6.78
N ASN A 180 29.35 -12.13 6.32
CA ASN A 180 30.78 -12.22 6.04
C ASN A 180 31.12 -12.45 4.56
N GLY A 181 30.16 -12.31 3.66
CA GLY A 181 30.37 -12.52 2.21
C GLY A 181 30.66 -13.95 1.75
N THR A 182 30.48 -14.96 2.61
CA THR A 182 30.64 -16.39 2.25
C THR A 182 29.51 -16.96 1.38
N LEU A 183 28.35 -16.29 1.31
CA LEU A 183 27.28 -16.63 0.38
C LEU A 183 27.71 -16.24 -1.04
N GLN A 184 28.39 -17.16 -1.71
CA GLN A 184 28.71 -17.03 -3.12
C GLN A 184 27.46 -17.37 -3.95
N ARG A 185 27.24 -16.60 -5.02
CA ARG A 185 26.13 -16.80 -5.95
C ARG A 185 26.30 -18.17 -6.62
N GLY A 186 25.71 -19.20 -6.05
CA GLY A 186 25.70 -20.55 -6.64
C GLY A 186 24.92 -20.52 -7.95
N GLU A 187 25.47 -21.15 -8.99
CA GLU A 187 24.67 -21.54 -10.15
C GLU A 187 23.58 -22.49 -9.62
N LEU A 188 22.32 -22.12 -9.79
CA LEU A 188 21.19 -22.98 -9.44
C LEU A 188 21.33 -24.30 -10.23
N PRO A 189 21.10 -25.47 -9.59
CA PRO A 189 21.16 -26.76 -10.28
C PRO A 189 20.09 -26.91 -11.37
#